data_AF-A0A5E8H914-F1
#
_entry.id   AF-A0A5E8H914-F1
#
_cell.length_a   1.000
_cell.length_b   1.000
_cell.length_c   1.000
_cell.angle_alpha   90.00
_cell.angle_beta   90.00
_cell.angle_gamma   90.00
#
_symmetry.space_group_name_H-M   'P 1'
#
loop_
_entity.id
_entity.type
_entity.pdbx_description
1 polymer ?
#
loop_
_entity_poly.entity_id
_entity_poly.type
_entity_poly.pdbx_seq_one_letter_code
_entity_poly.pdbx_strand_id
1 'polypeptide(L)'
;MKKYGILVLILFSVTIWDLSKNNFLQFGKKVSTMEAPKCKSMCESVNRCLSDEQKQLQDPKLVQFACEILCTKQYQLFEGCSQAILTSCQSGEVCIKNLTKGLF
;
A
#
# COMPACT_ATOMS: atom_id res chain seq x y z
N MET A 1 -26.95 15.86 38.18
CA MET A 1 -25.88 16.01 37.17
C MET A 1 -25.19 14.71 36.73
N LYS A 2 -25.52 13.52 37.28
CA LYS A 2 -24.90 12.24 36.86
C LYS A 2 -25.31 11.72 35.47
N LYS A 3 -26.49 12.11 34.95
CA LYS A 3 -27.02 11.63 33.66
C LYS A 3 -26.23 12.12 32.44
N TYR A 4 -25.57 13.27 32.55
CA TYR A 4 -24.76 13.84 31.47
C TYR A 4 -23.34 13.25 31.42
N GLY A 5 -22.84 12.67 32.52
CA GLY A 5 -21.51 12.05 32.54
C GLY A 5 -21.39 10.87 31.59
N ILE A 6 -22.44 10.03 31.50
CA ILE A 6 -22.51 8.92 30.54
C ILE A 6 -22.57 9.42 29.09
N LEU A 7 -23.29 10.51 28.82
CA LEU A 7 -23.35 11.10 27.48
C LEU A 7 -21.99 11.64 27.03
N VAL A 8 -21.24 12.28 27.93
CA VAL A 8 -19.88 12.76 27.64
C VAL A 8 -18.92 11.60 27.38
N LEU A 9 -19.05 10.50 28.14
CA LEU A 9 -18.22 9.32 27.96
C LEU A 9 -18.50 8.63 26.61
N ILE A 10 -19.77 8.52 26.21
CA ILE A 10 -20.16 8.00 24.89
C ILE A 10 -19.62 8.90 23.78
N LEU A 11 -19.74 10.22 23.91
CA LEU A 11 -19.17 11.18 22.95
C LEU A 11 -17.66 10.99 22.79
N PHE A 12 -16.94 10.82 23.90
CA PHE A 12 -15.50 10.57 23.88
C PHE A 12 -15.12 9.24 23.22
N SER A 13 -15.89 8.17 23.47
CA SER A 13 -15.65 6.89 22.80
C SER A 13 -15.91 6.97 21.30
N VAL A 14 -16.95 7.68 20.87
CA VAL A 14 -17.26 7.86 19.45
C VAL A 14 -16.21 8.71 18.74
N THR A 15 -15.70 9.78 19.37
CA THR A 15 -14.64 10.60 18.78
C THR A 15 -13.31 9.86 18.70
N ILE A 16 -12.93 9.10 19.73
CA ILE A 16 -11.74 8.24 19.68
C ILE A 16 -11.88 7.18 18.58
N TRP A 17 -13.06 6.58 18.45
CA TRP A 17 -13.32 5.60 17.40
C TRP A 17 -13.27 6.20 15.99
N ASP A 18 -13.82 7.39 15.80
CA ASP A 18 -13.79 8.11 14.53
C ASP A 18 -12.35 8.50 14.13
N LEU A 19 -11.56 8.98 15.09
CA LEU A 19 -10.13 9.26 14.90
C LEU A 19 -9.33 7.98 14.62
N SER A 20 -9.68 6.87 15.26
CA SER A 20 -9.04 5.56 15.05
C SER A 20 -9.29 5.02 13.63
N LYS A 21 -10.52 5.18 13.10
CA LYS A 21 -10.84 4.77 11.72
C LYS A 21 -10.01 5.47 10.66
N ASN A 22 -9.64 6.74 10.89
CA ASN A 22 -8.78 7.48 9.96
C ASN A 22 -7.32 7.02 9.97
N ASN A 23 -6.90 6.22 10.95
CA ASN A 23 -5.55 5.64 11.04
C ASN A 23 -5.45 4.23 10.44
N PHE A 24 -6.55 3.65 9.95
CA PHE A 24 -6.50 2.37 9.23
C PHE A 24 -6.02 2.55 7.79
N LEU A 25 -5.28 1.54 7.28
CA LEU A 25 -4.88 1.44 5.88
C LEU A 25 -6.11 1.60 4.95
N GLN A 26 -6.13 2.67 4.17
CA GLN A 26 -7.21 2.98 3.24
C GLN A 26 -6.94 2.28 1.91
N PHE A 27 -7.37 1.02 1.82
CA PHE A 27 -7.35 0.27 0.56
C PHE A 27 -8.07 1.06 -0.55
N GLY A 28 -7.47 1.11 -1.74
CA GLY A 28 -8.08 1.78 -2.88
C GLY A 28 -7.88 3.31 -2.93
N LYS A 29 -7.16 3.90 -1.98
CA LYS A 29 -6.78 5.31 -2.03
C LYS A 29 -5.67 5.51 -3.06
N LYS A 30 -5.91 6.42 -4.02
CA LYS A 30 -4.88 6.86 -4.94
C LYS A 30 -3.74 7.51 -4.17
N VAL A 31 -2.52 7.18 -4.58
CA VAL A 31 -1.30 7.85 -4.14
C VAL A 31 -1.43 9.37 -4.22
N SER A 32 -0.93 10.05 -3.17
CA SER A 32 -0.87 11.50 -3.17
C SER A 32 0.13 12.01 -4.22
N THR A 33 0.01 13.27 -4.64
CA THR A 33 0.94 13.88 -5.60
C THR A 33 2.39 13.84 -5.12
N MET A 34 2.64 13.82 -3.81
CA MET A 34 3.98 13.72 -3.22
C MET A 34 4.57 12.31 -3.28
N GLU A 35 3.72 11.28 -3.24
CA GLU A 35 4.11 9.86 -3.24
C GLU A 35 4.16 9.28 -4.67
N ALA A 36 3.57 9.96 -5.65
CA ALA A 36 3.57 9.55 -7.06
C ALA A 36 4.98 9.28 -7.64
N PRO A 37 6.01 10.10 -7.35
CA PRO A 37 7.37 9.82 -7.81
C PRO A 37 7.94 8.54 -7.19
N LYS A 38 7.67 8.30 -5.90
CA LYS A 38 8.12 7.11 -5.17
C LYS A 38 7.45 5.85 -5.73
N CYS A 39 6.16 5.92 -6.02
CA CYS A 39 5.44 4.81 -6.63
C CYS A 39 5.95 4.50 -8.05
N LYS A 40 6.22 5.53 -8.86
CA LYS A 40 6.82 5.35 -10.19
C LYS A 40 8.18 4.66 -10.09
N SER A 41 9.02 5.08 -9.15
CA SER A 41 10.33 4.46 -8.92
C SER A 41 10.20 2.99 -8.48
N MET A 42 9.24 2.65 -7.62
CA MET A 42 8.97 1.26 -7.24
C MET A 42 8.55 0.42 -8.45
N CYS A 43 7.64 0.94 -9.27
CA CYS A 43 7.20 0.28 -10.50
C CYS A 43 8.39 0.00 -11.46
N GLU A 44 9.26 0.99 -11.67
CA GLU A 44 10.44 0.82 -12.52
C GLU A 44 11.41 -0.24 -11.95
N SER A 45 11.63 -0.24 -10.64
CA SER A 45 12.47 -1.25 -9.98
C SER A 45 11.89 -2.65 -10.11
N VAL A 46 10.58 -2.83 -9.91
CA VAL A 46 9.92 -4.13 -10.07
C VAL A 46 9.97 -4.60 -11.53
N ASN A 47 9.79 -3.70 -12.50
CA ASN A 47 9.89 -4.07 -13.92
C ASN A 47 11.31 -4.55 -14.29
N ARG A 48 12.35 -4.03 -13.62
CA ARG A 48 13.73 -4.51 -13.76
C ARG A 48 13.98 -5.86 -13.11
N CYS A 49 13.11 -6.32 -12.22
CA CYS A 49 13.20 -7.64 -11.58
C CYS A 49 12.72 -8.79 -12.48
N LEU A 50 12.05 -8.49 -13.59
CA LEU A 50 11.65 -9.49 -14.57
C LEU A 50 12.86 -9.92 -15.42
N SER A 51 13.01 -11.22 -15.63
CA SER A 51 13.99 -11.75 -16.59
C SER A 51 13.58 -11.39 -18.02
N ASP A 52 14.53 -11.43 -18.95
CA ASP A 52 14.24 -11.06 -20.34
C ASP A 52 13.28 -12.05 -21.03
N GLU A 53 13.29 -13.33 -20.63
CA GLU A 53 12.27 -14.30 -21.02
C GLU A 53 10.87 -13.94 -20.47
N GLN A 54 10.79 -13.50 -19.21
CA GLN A 54 9.52 -13.05 -18.61
C GLN A 54 8.99 -11.77 -19.26
N LYS A 55 9.87 -10.87 -19.68
CA LYS A 55 9.48 -9.65 -20.41
C LYS A 55 8.97 -9.95 -21.82
N GLN A 56 9.51 -10.96 -22.51
CA GLN A 56 9.01 -11.37 -23.82
C GLN A 56 7.64 -12.04 -23.75
N LEU A 57 7.34 -12.74 -22.65
CA LEU A 57 6.06 -13.43 -22.43
C LEU A 57 4.96 -12.50 -21.91
N GLN A 58 5.31 -11.35 -21.32
CA GLN A 58 4.33 -10.40 -20.78
C GLN A 58 3.97 -9.32 -21.80
N ASP A 59 2.67 -9.08 -21.98
CA ASP A 59 2.20 -7.91 -22.72
C ASP A 59 2.67 -6.64 -21.99
N PRO A 60 3.39 -5.71 -22.66
CA PRO A 60 3.84 -4.46 -22.06
C PRO A 60 2.70 -3.64 -21.43
N LYS A 61 1.46 -3.77 -21.93
CA LYS A 61 0.28 -3.14 -21.32
C LYS A 61 -0.07 -3.76 -19.96
N LEU A 62 0.16 -5.06 -19.78
CA LEU A 62 -0.11 -5.75 -18.51
C LEU A 62 0.78 -5.20 -17.39
N VAL A 63 2.05 -4.94 -17.70
CA VAL A 63 3.01 -4.33 -16.76
C VAL A 63 2.57 -2.90 -16.39
N GLN A 64 2.12 -2.13 -17.39
CA GLN A 64 1.59 -0.79 -17.16
C GLN A 64 0.35 -0.81 -16.25
N PHE A 65 -0.59 -1.73 -16.49
CA PHE A 65 -1.76 -1.92 -15.62
C PHE A 65 -1.37 -2.37 -14.21
N ALA A 66 -0.41 -3.28 -14.06
CA ALA A 66 0.09 -3.72 -12.76
C ALA A 66 0.67 -2.54 -11.96
N CYS A 67 1.41 -1.65 -12.61
CA CYS A 67 1.92 -0.44 -11.98
C CYS A 67 0.84 0.57 -11.62
N GLU A 68 -0.17 0.77 -12.47
CA GLU A 68 -1.31 1.62 -12.12
C GLU A 68 -2.09 1.06 -10.93
N ILE A 69 -2.33 -0.25 -10.89
CA ILE A 69 -3.00 -0.91 -9.76
C ILE A 69 -2.17 -0.76 -8.49
N LEU A 70 -0.84 -0.94 -8.59
CA LEU A 70 0.07 -0.72 -7.48
C LEU A 70 -0.03 0.73 -6.95
N CYS A 71 0.01 1.74 -7.84
CA CYS A 71 -0.03 3.14 -7.41
C CYS A 71 -1.41 3.67 -7.02
N THR A 72 -2.50 3.04 -7.48
CA THR A 72 -3.86 3.56 -7.22
C THR A 72 -4.64 2.75 -6.19
N LYS A 73 -4.33 1.47 -6.01
CA LYS A 73 -5.09 0.57 -5.15
C LYS A 73 -4.27 -0.01 -4.00
N GLN A 74 -3.03 -0.37 -4.27
CA GLN A 74 -2.21 -1.18 -3.36
C GLN A 74 -1.01 -0.43 -2.75
N TYR A 75 -0.84 0.85 -3.06
CA TYR A 75 0.37 1.58 -2.66
C TYR A 75 0.57 1.57 -1.15
N GLN A 76 -0.49 1.87 -0.39
CA GLN A 76 -0.41 1.88 1.08
C GLN A 76 -0.08 0.50 1.67
N LEU A 77 -0.49 -0.58 1.00
CA LEU A 77 -0.15 -1.94 1.40
C LEU A 77 1.35 -2.21 1.23
N PHE A 78 1.93 -1.75 0.12
CA PHE A 78 3.34 -2.01 -0.22
C PHE A 78 4.30 -0.89 0.17
N GLU A 79 3.81 0.23 0.70
CA GLU A 79 4.64 1.36 1.10
C GLU A 79 5.69 0.94 2.15
N GLY A 80 5.31 0.08 3.10
CA GLY A 80 6.24 -0.49 4.09
C GLY A 80 7.38 -1.32 3.47
N CYS A 81 7.18 -1.85 2.26
CA CYS A 81 8.19 -2.57 1.48
C CYS A 81 8.89 -1.72 0.43
N SER A 82 8.52 -0.44 0.27
CA SER A 82 9.07 0.43 -0.78
C SER A 82 10.59 0.47 -0.78
N GLN A 83 11.22 0.61 0.38
CA GLN A 83 12.67 0.66 0.48
C GLN A 83 13.34 -0.67 0.12
N ALA A 84 12.74 -1.80 0.50
CA ALA A 84 13.23 -3.13 0.15
C ALA A 84 13.15 -3.37 -1.36
N ILE A 85 12.03 -2.97 -1.99
CA ILE A 85 11.81 -3.03 -3.44
C ILE A 85 12.81 -2.18 -4.21
N LEU A 86 13.13 -0.99 -3.70
CA LEU A 86 14.11 -0.09 -4.34
C LEU A 86 15.56 -0.58 -4.18
N THR A 87 15.84 -1.38 -3.15
CA THR A 87 17.19 -1.86 -2.84
C THR A 87 17.57 -3.10 -3.65
N SER A 88 16.70 -4.12 -3.70
CA SER A 88 16.91 -5.29 -4.54
C SER A 88 15.63 -6.07 -4.77
N CYS A 89 15.58 -6.81 -5.88
CA CYS A 89 14.44 -7.67 -6.22
C CYS A 89 14.16 -8.73 -5.14
N GLN A 90 15.22 -9.38 -4.65
CA GLN A 90 15.10 -10.42 -3.63
C GLN A 90 14.63 -9.84 -2.28
N SER A 91 15.13 -8.65 -1.89
CA SER A 91 14.69 -7.98 -0.67
C SER A 91 13.22 -7.55 -0.77
N GLY A 92 12.84 -6.99 -1.92
CA GLY A 92 11.45 -6.64 -2.22
C GLY A 92 10.52 -7.85 -2.16
N GLU A 93 10.89 -8.97 -2.79
CA GLU A 93 10.10 -10.20 -2.79
C GLU A 93 9.90 -10.77 -1.38
N VAL A 94 10.98 -10.82 -0.57
CA VAL A 94 10.90 -11.28 0.82
C VAL A 94 9.99 -10.38 1.65
N CYS A 95 10.09 -9.06 1.48
CA CYS A 95 9.23 -8.12 2.19
C CYS A 95 7.77 -8.30 1.81
N ILE A 96 7.47 -8.37 0.51
CA ILE A 96 6.11 -8.59 0.00
C ILE A 96 5.56 -9.91 0.54
N LYS A 97 6.31 -11.01 0.46
CA LYS A 97 5.88 -12.32 0.97
C LYS A 97 5.58 -12.31 2.47
N ASN A 98 6.37 -11.59 3.26
CA ASN A 98 6.11 -11.44 4.69
C ASN A 98 4.87 -10.59 4.95
N LEU A 99 4.67 -9.53 4.17
CA LEU A 99 3.54 -8.62 4.31
C LEU A 99 2.21 -9.25 3.87
N THR A 100 2.25 -10.12 2.86
CA THR A 100 1.07 -10.85 2.35
C THR A 100 0.89 -12.22 3.00
N LYS A 101 1.70 -12.58 4.00
CA LYS A 101 1.64 -13.89 4.65
C LYS A 101 0.28 -14.09 5.30
N GLY A 102 -0.52 -15.01 4.76
CA GLY A 102 -1.88 -15.30 5.23
C GLY A 102 -3.00 -14.49 4.56
N LEU A 103 -2.68 -13.61 3.59
CA LEU A 103 -3.68 -12.99 2.71
C LEU A 103 -3.96 -13.82 1.44
N PHE A 104 -3.04 -14.72 1.09
CA PHE A 104 -3.09 -15.62 -0.06
C PHE A 104 -2.56 -17.00 0.32
#